data_AF-A0A3B8PP00-F1
#
_entry.id   AF-A0A3B8PP00-F1
#
_cell.length_a   1.000
_cell.length_b   1.000
_cell.length_c   1.000
_cell.angle_alpha   90.00
_cell.angle_beta   90.00
_cell.angle_gamma   90.00
#
_symmetry.space_group_name_H-M   'P 1'
#
loop_
_entity.id
_entity.type
_entity.pdbx_description
1 polymer ?
#
loop_
_entity_poly.entity_id
_entity_poly.type
_entity_poly.pdbx_seq_one_letter_code
_entity_poly.pdbx_strand_id
1 'polypeptide(L)'
;HRNKGDGTFEAVPFPKLPTVNSRGAAWLDINNDGLLDLYVGGYEIWTQRVHPDAIFINQGGGKFAKQWQNLQYRQGAKEGNYSARGVTAGDFNEDGFVDVYVSNYRLQPNHLWQNSGKGNGKFTNVAMAVGAAGKPSQVINYTGGITYPVCGHTIGSCFGDMDNDGHLDIFVGNFAHGAAYQNRSQFLRNTGPKGKYKFEDK
;
A
#
# COMPACT_ATOMS: atom_id res chain seq x y z
N HIS A 1 11.68 -5.02 -18.13
CA HIS A 1 12.72 -5.87 -18.75
C HIS A 1 12.56 -7.30 -18.26
N ARG A 2 12.82 -8.30 -19.10
CA ARG A 2 12.84 -9.73 -18.74
C ARG A 2 14.29 -10.17 -18.56
N ASN A 3 14.59 -10.81 -17.42
CA ASN A 3 15.88 -11.43 -17.17
C ASN A 3 15.99 -12.72 -18.00
N LYS A 4 17.05 -12.88 -18.79
CA LYS A 4 17.27 -14.07 -19.63
C LYS A 4 17.95 -15.24 -18.89
N GLY A 5 18.35 -15.04 -17.64
CA GLY A 5 19.03 -16.06 -16.83
C GLY A 5 20.54 -16.13 -17.06
N ASP A 6 21.07 -15.34 -18.00
CA ASP A 6 22.50 -15.24 -18.34
C ASP A 6 23.13 -13.90 -17.88
N GLY A 7 22.43 -13.18 -16.99
CA GLY A 7 22.83 -11.85 -16.54
C GLY A 7 22.43 -10.72 -17.51
N THR A 8 21.79 -11.03 -18.64
CA THR A 8 21.28 -10.03 -19.58
C THR A 8 19.77 -9.83 -19.46
N PHE A 9 19.31 -8.70 -19.99
CA PHE A 9 17.92 -8.27 -19.93
C PHE A 9 17.43 -7.90 -21.32
N GLU A 10 16.18 -8.24 -21.62
CA GLU A 10 15.48 -7.75 -22.82
C GLU A 10 14.33 -6.82 -22.46
N ALA A 11 14.11 -5.82 -23.31
CA ALA A 11 12.91 -5.00 -23.23
C ALA A 11 11.71 -5.85 -23.65
N VAL A 12 10.68 -5.88 -22.81
CA VAL A 12 9.41 -6.52 -23.10
C VAL A 12 8.32 -5.45 -23.09
N PRO A 13 7.36 -5.48 -24.04
CA PRO A 13 6.22 -4.58 -24.00
C PRO A 13 5.48 -4.74 -22.67
N PHE A 14 5.29 -3.63 -21.97
CA PHE A 14 4.47 -3.55 -20.77
C PHE A 14 3.27 -2.66 -21.06
N PRO A 15 2.07 -2.93 -20.49
CA PRO A 15 0.95 -2.03 -20.62
C PRO A 15 1.32 -0.59 -20.26
N LYS A 16 0.69 0.39 -20.91
CA LYS A 16 0.88 1.79 -20.54
C LYS A 16 0.54 1.97 -19.06
N LEU A 17 1.54 2.36 -18.27
CA LEU A 17 1.38 2.52 -16.84
C LEU A 17 0.44 3.72 -16.56
N PRO A 18 -0.59 3.56 -15.70
CA PRO A 18 -1.31 4.70 -15.13
C PRO A 18 -0.40 5.49 -14.16
N THR A 19 0.64 4.81 -13.66
CA THR A 19 1.63 5.29 -12.70
C THR A 19 2.97 5.47 -13.41
N VAL A 20 3.29 6.71 -13.78
CA VAL A 20 4.59 7.04 -14.42
C VAL A 20 5.64 7.51 -13.41
N ASN A 21 5.26 7.62 -12.13
CA ASN A 21 6.14 7.96 -11.03
C ASN A 21 5.78 7.07 -9.84
N SER A 22 6.71 6.21 -9.43
CA SER A 22 6.54 5.24 -8.35
C SER A 22 7.83 5.17 -7.53
N ARG A 23 7.69 4.91 -6.23
CA ARG A 23 8.82 4.65 -5.32
C ARG A 23 8.70 3.31 -4.57
N GLY A 24 7.65 2.56 -4.80
CA GLY A 24 7.40 1.27 -4.14
C GLY A 24 6.56 0.36 -5.03
N ALA A 25 6.90 -0.92 -5.03
CA ALA A 25 6.21 -1.97 -5.77
C ALA A 25 6.39 -3.30 -5.03
N ALA A 26 5.51 -4.26 -5.30
CA ALA A 26 5.60 -5.61 -4.76
C ALA A 26 5.19 -6.64 -5.83
N TRP A 27 5.85 -7.79 -5.80
CA TRP A 27 5.46 -8.98 -6.56
C TRP A 27 4.72 -9.93 -5.62
N LEU A 28 3.49 -10.32 -5.97
CA LEU A 28 2.63 -11.17 -5.15
C LEU A 28 1.60 -11.87 -6.04
N ASP A 29 1.13 -13.05 -5.65
CA ASP A 29 0.04 -13.75 -6.35
C ASP A 29 -1.31 -13.19 -5.86
N ILE A 30 -1.90 -12.24 -6.58
CA ILE A 30 -3.06 -11.46 -6.13
C ILE A 30 -4.36 -12.24 -6.31
N ASN A 31 -4.42 -13.08 -7.34
CA ASN A 31 -5.59 -13.84 -7.74
C ASN A 31 -5.49 -15.34 -7.42
N ASN A 32 -4.41 -15.78 -6.76
CA ASN A 32 -4.12 -17.17 -6.39
C ASN A 32 -4.06 -18.10 -7.62
N ASP A 33 -3.52 -17.63 -8.73
CA ASP A 33 -3.36 -18.42 -9.96
C ASP A 33 -1.98 -19.07 -10.11
N GLY A 34 -1.09 -18.86 -9.13
CA GLY A 34 0.28 -19.38 -9.10
C GLY A 34 1.29 -18.54 -9.89
N LEU A 35 0.86 -17.43 -10.51
CA LEU A 35 1.74 -16.47 -11.18
C LEU A 35 1.91 -15.23 -10.31
N LEU A 36 3.15 -14.72 -10.24
CA LEU A 36 3.39 -13.45 -9.57
C LEU A 36 2.83 -12.28 -10.39
N ASP A 37 1.95 -11.52 -9.76
CA ASP A 37 1.39 -10.26 -10.22
C ASP A 37 2.19 -9.07 -9.70
N LEU A 38 1.92 -7.88 -10.24
CA LEU A 38 2.62 -6.66 -9.87
C LEU A 38 1.67 -5.63 -9.27
N TYR A 39 1.96 -5.23 -8.03
CA TYR A 39 1.43 -4.01 -7.43
C TYR A 39 2.45 -2.87 -7.58
N VAL A 40 1.99 -1.68 -8.00
CA VAL A 40 2.81 -0.47 -8.13
C VAL A 40 2.17 0.67 -7.35
N GLY A 41 2.88 1.20 -6.36
CA GLY A 41 2.46 2.37 -5.60
C GLY A 41 2.67 3.67 -6.37
N GLY A 42 1.65 4.53 -6.38
CA GLY A 42 1.69 5.84 -7.01
C GLY A 42 2.46 6.87 -6.18
N TYR A 43 3.28 7.70 -6.83
CA TYR A 43 3.98 8.79 -6.15
C TYR A 43 3.60 10.17 -6.68
N GLU A 44 3.84 11.20 -5.88
CA GLU A 44 3.61 12.59 -6.28
C GLU A 44 4.61 13.07 -7.34
N ILE A 45 4.11 13.90 -8.25
CA ILE A 45 4.90 14.96 -8.86
C ILE A 45 4.66 16.20 -8.02
N TRP A 46 5.73 16.73 -7.42
CA TRP A 46 5.66 17.85 -6.48
C TRP A 46 4.81 18.98 -7.04
N THR A 47 3.85 19.49 -6.25
CA THR A 47 2.95 20.60 -6.63
C THR A 47 2.00 20.36 -7.79
N GLN A 48 2.04 19.21 -8.44
CA GLN A 48 1.24 18.96 -9.64
C GLN A 48 0.14 17.93 -9.41
N ARG A 49 0.49 16.70 -9.02
CA ARG A 49 -0.49 15.61 -8.84
C ARG A 49 0.10 14.44 -8.06
N VAL A 50 -0.80 13.59 -7.55
CA VAL A 50 -0.45 12.27 -7.00
C VAL A 50 -0.97 11.18 -7.92
N HIS A 51 -0.09 10.26 -8.34
CA HIS A 51 -0.45 9.12 -9.18
C HIS A 51 -1.23 8.06 -8.39
N PRO A 52 -2.11 7.29 -9.05
CA PRO A 52 -2.77 6.17 -8.40
C PRO A 52 -1.79 5.01 -8.16
N ASP A 53 -2.13 4.21 -7.16
CA ASP A 53 -1.67 2.83 -7.04
C ASP A 53 -2.33 1.97 -8.13
N ALA A 54 -1.66 0.93 -8.60
CA ALA A 54 -2.18 0.07 -9.66
C ALA A 54 -1.74 -1.38 -9.52
N ILE A 55 -2.59 -2.28 -10.00
CA ILE A 55 -2.35 -3.72 -10.05
C ILE A 55 -2.32 -4.16 -11.52
N PHE A 56 -1.34 -5.00 -11.82
CA PHE A 56 -1.20 -5.68 -13.10
C PHE A 56 -1.15 -7.18 -12.89
N ILE A 57 -2.13 -7.89 -13.44
CA ILE A 57 -2.21 -9.35 -13.38
C ILE A 57 -1.37 -9.95 -14.49
N ASN A 58 -0.58 -10.95 -14.13
CA ASN A 58 0.25 -11.74 -15.02
C ASN A 58 -0.62 -12.73 -15.80
N GLN A 59 -0.62 -12.63 -17.12
CA GLN A 59 -1.39 -13.50 -18.00
C GLN A 59 -0.58 -14.71 -18.51
N GLY A 60 0.60 -14.93 -17.93
CA GLY A 60 1.59 -15.88 -18.43
C GLY A 60 2.37 -15.34 -19.64
N GLY A 61 3.46 -16.03 -20.00
CA GLY A 61 4.30 -15.68 -21.15
C GLY A 61 4.94 -14.29 -21.07
N GLY A 62 5.01 -13.71 -19.87
CA GLY A 62 5.52 -12.36 -19.62
C GLY A 62 4.59 -11.23 -20.10
N LYS A 63 3.28 -11.50 -20.23
CA LYS A 63 2.25 -10.51 -20.53
C LYS A 63 1.54 -10.09 -19.26
N PHE A 64 1.20 -8.82 -19.16
CA PHE A 64 0.47 -8.26 -18.02
C PHE A 64 -0.74 -7.48 -18.50
N ALA A 65 -1.81 -7.47 -17.71
CA ALA A 65 -2.98 -6.63 -17.91
C ALA A 65 -3.27 -5.81 -16.66
N LYS A 66 -3.56 -4.51 -16.84
CA LYS A 66 -3.98 -3.66 -15.72
C LYS A 66 -5.36 -4.13 -15.24
N GLN A 67 -5.46 -4.52 -13.99
CA GLN A 67 -6.71 -5.04 -13.40
C GLN A 67 -7.40 -4.00 -12.52
N TRP A 68 -6.63 -3.24 -11.75
CA TRP A 68 -7.16 -2.32 -10.75
C TRP A 68 -6.26 -1.10 -10.58
N GLN A 69 -6.86 -0.01 -10.13
CA GLN A 69 -6.18 1.18 -9.62
C GLN A 69 -7.08 1.86 -8.59
N ASN A 70 -6.50 2.53 -7.58
CA ASN A 70 -7.31 3.32 -6.66
C ASN A 70 -7.89 4.57 -7.35
N LEU A 71 -8.97 5.09 -6.75
CA LEU A 71 -9.65 6.27 -7.27
C LEU A 71 -8.90 7.54 -6.86
N GLN A 72 -8.84 8.49 -7.81
CA GLN A 72 -8.30 9.81 -7.53
C GLN A 72 -9.11 10.50 -6.43
N TYR A 73 -8.40 11.17 -5.52
CA TYR A 73 -9.04 12.00 -4.50
C TYR A 73 -9.99 13.00 -5.16
N ARG A 74 -11.22 13.07 -4.67
CA ARG A 74 -12.17 14.15 -4.94
C ARG A 74 -12.44 14.85 -3.61
N GLN A 75 -12.69 16.16 -3.61
CA GLN A 75 -13.02 16.86 -2.36
C GLN A 75 -14.15 16.15 -1.61
N GLY A 76 -13.93 15.80 -0.34
CA GLY A 76 -14.87 15.05 0.49
C GLY A 76 -14.79 13.52 0.36
N ALA A 77 -13.91 12.98 -0.50
CA ALA A 77 -13.64 11.55 -0.55
C ALA A 77 -12.89 11.10 0.70
N LYS A 78 -13.29 9.96 1.27
CA LYS A 78 -12.61 9.33 2.41
C LYS A 78 -11.30 8.63 2.03
N GLU A 79 -11.01 8.55 0.73
CA GLU A 79 -9.91 7.81 0.12
C GLU A 79 -9.39 8.58 -1.10
N GLY A 80 -8.10 8.43 -1.42
CA GLY A 80 -7.50 9.11 -2.56
C GLY A 80 -6.12 8.60 -2.91
N ASN A 81 -5.53 9.20 -3.96
CA ASN A 81 -4.14 8.93 -4.32
C ASN A 81 -3.21 9.58 -3.30
N TYR A 82 -2.42 8.76 -2.61
CA TYR A 82 -1.38 9.18 -1.69
C TYR A 82 0.01 8.81 -2.23
N SER A 83 1.03 9.38 -1.62
CA SER A 83 2.41 9.34 -2.09
C SER A 83 3.10 8.10 -1.53
N ALA A 84 2.90 6.96 -2.19
CA ALA A 84 3.45 5.67 -1.79
C ALA A 84 4.99 5.68 -1.79
N ARG A 85 5.59 5.41 -0.62
CA ARG A 85 7.05 5.27 -0.44
C ARG A 85 7.49 3.83 -0.28
N GLY A 86 6.74 3.05 0.49
CA GLY A 86 7.01 1.64 0.76
C GLY A 86 5.76 0.83 0.53
N VAL A 87 5.94 -0.39 0.04
CA VAL A 87 4.87 -1.36 -0.18
C VAL A 87 5.31 -2.65 0.48
N THR A 88 4.46 -3.20 1.34
CA THR A 88 4.63 -4.54 1.92
C THR A 88 3.31 -5.29 1.77
N ALA A 89 3.36 -6.61 1.75
CA ALA A 89 2.20 -7.45 1.46
C ALA A 89 2.14 -8.62 2.45
N GLY A 90 0.94 -9.03 2.80
CA GLY A 90 0.66 -10.09 3.75
C GLY A 90 -0.85 -10.29 3.89
N ASP A 91 -1.28 -11.53 4.13
CA ASP A 91 -2.67 -11.88 4.42
C ASP A 91 -2.95 -11.57 5.89
N PHE A 92 -3.34 -10.33 6.20
CA PHE A 92 -3.43 -9.86 7.60
C PHE A 92 -4.70 -10.35 8.29
N ASN A 93 -5.71 -10.73 7.50
CA ASN A 93 -7.02 -11.20 7.97
C ASN A 93 -7.22 -12.72 7.79
N GLU A 94 -6.18 -13.44 7.39
CA GLU A 94 -6.11 -14.90 7.31
C GLU A 94 -7.19 -15.50 6.40
N ASP A 95 -7.54 -14.80 5.32
CA ASP A 95 -8.58 -15.26 4.39
C ASP A 95 -8.03 -16.00 3.16
N GLY A 96 -6.70 -16.18 3.11
CA GLY A 96 -5.99 -16.84 2.03
C GLY A 96 -5.71 -15.94 0.83
N PHE A 97 -6.01 -14.64 0.91
CA PHE A 97 -5.71 -13.67 -0.13
C PHE A 97 -4.77 -12.60 0.40
N VAL A 98 -3.67 -12.38 -0.33
CA VAL A 98 -2.67 -11.40 0.08
C VAL A 98 -3.23 -9.97 0.00
N ASP A 99 -3.03 -9.22 1.08
CA ASP A 99 -3.34 -7.79 1.17
C ASP A 99 -2.09 -6.95 0.96
N VAL A 100 -2.28 -5.64 0.75
CA VAL A 100 -1.18 -4.71 0.48
C VAL A 100 -1.22 -3.53 1.44
N TYR A 101 -0.18 -3.36 2.24
CA TYR A 101 0.03 -2.19 3.08
C TYR A 101 0.97 -1.20 2.38
N VAL A 102 0.55 0.06 2.32
CA VAL A 102 1.27 1.14 1.64
C VAL A 102 1.67 2.20 2.65
N SER A 103 2.98 2.34 2.81
CA SER A 103 3.62 3.42 3.54
C SER A 103 3.52 4.72 2.74
N ASN A 104 2.67 5.64 3.16
CA ASN A 104 2.45 6.91 2.49
C ASN A 104 3.26 8.04 3.13
N TYR A 105 3.83 8.88 2.27
CA TYR A 105 4.61 10.04 2.68
C TYR A 105 3.75 11.30 2.85
N ARG A 106 4.37 12.42 3.24
CA ARG A 106 3.71 13.74 3.38
C ARG A 106 2.62 13.81 4.45
N LEU A 107 2.84 13.16 5.60
CA LEU A 107 1.85 13.12 6.69
C LEU A 107 0.53 12.42 6.30
N GLN A 108 0.50 11.72 5.17
CA GLN A 108 -0.70 11.05 4.70
C GLN A 108 -0.98 9.81 5.54
N PRO A 109 -2.26 9.46 5.75
CA PRO A 109 -2.61 8.16 6.29
C PRO A 109 -2.04 7.04 5.43
N ASN A 110 -1.57 5.95 6.06
CA ASN A 110 -1.15 4.76 5.33
C ASN A 110 -2.39 4.06 4.75
N HIS A 111 -2.22 3.35 3.63
CA HIS A 111 -3.27 2.49 3.08
C HIS A 111 -3.04 1.04 3.51
N LEU A 112 -4.13 0.32 3.70
CA LEU A 112 -4.17 -1.13 3.84
C LEU A 112 -5.24 -1.58 2.87
N TRP A 113 -4.82 -1.94 1.68
CA TRP A 113 -5.67 -2.45 0.63
C TRP A 113 -5.97 -3.91 0.95
N GLN A 114 -7.19 -4.18 1.42
CA GLN A 114 -7.69 -5.53 1.63
C GLN A 114 -8.18 -6.12 0.31
N ASN A 115 -7.70 -7.30 -0.04
CA ASN A 115 -8.13 -8.05 -1.20
C ASN A 115 -9.51 -8.68 -0.91
N SER A 116 -10.48 -8.50 -1.80
CA SER A 116 -11.83 -9.03 -1.58
C SER A 116 -11.96 -10.55 -1.72
N GLY A 117 -10.88 -11.26 -2.08
CA GLY A 117 -10.84 -12.71 -2.25
C GLY A 117 -11.66 -13.27 -3.42
N LYS A 118 -12.17 -12.42 -4.31
CA LYS A 118 -13.01 -12.83 -5.45
C LYS A 118 -12.21 -13.12 -6.72
N GLY A 119 -10.88 -13.22 -6.63
CA GLY A 119 -9.97 -13.43 -7.77
C GLY A 119 -9.98 -12.33 -8.83
N ASN A 120 -10.74 -11.25 -8.62
CA ASN A 120 -10.90 -10.16 -9.57
C ASN A 120 -9.97 -8.97 -9.29
N GLY A 121 -9.02 -9.12 -8.34
CA GLY A 121 -8.06 -8.08 -7.97
C GLY A 121 -8.71 -6.79 -7.50
N LYS A 122 -9.90 -6.84 -6.88
CA LYS A 122 -10.54 -5.67 -6.28
C LYS A 122 -10.09 -5.51 -4.84
N PHE A 123 -9.53 -4.34 -4.57
CA PHE A 123 -9.05 -3.94 -3.25
C PHE A 123 -9.90 -2.85 -2.65
N THR A 124 -10.02 -2.87 -1.32
CA THR A 124 -10.71 -1.85 -0.51
C THR A 124 -9.76 -1.33 0.55
N ASN A 125 -9.66 -0.02 0.74
CA ASN A 125 -8.81 0.52 1.81
C ASN A 125 -9.51 0.35 3.16
N VAL A 126 -8.91 -0.42 4.06
CA VAL A 126 -9.45 -0.66 5.41
C VAL A 126 -8.61 -0.03 6.51
N ALA A 127 -7.49 0.62 6.20
CA ALA A 127 -6.49 1.06 7.18
C ALA A 127 -7.09 1.90 8.32
N MET A 128 -7.98 2.84 8.02
CA MET A 128 -8.64 3.65 9.05
C MET A 128 -9.58 2.82 9.93
N ALA A 129 -10.33 1.90 9.33
CA ALA A 129 -11.31 1.07 10.03
C ALA A 129 -10.66 0.07 10.98
N VAL A 130 -9.48 -0.43 10.62
CA VAL A 130 -8.73 -1.41 11.42
C VAL A 130 -7.62 -0.79 12.25
N GLY A 131 -7.41 0.53 12.22
CA GLY A 131 -6.36 1.18 13.04
C GLY A 131 -4.94 1.10 12.48
N ALA A 132 -4.79 0.76 11.20
CA ALA A 132 -3.49 0.63 10.53
C ALA A 132 -3.05 1.91 9.77
N ALA A 133 -3.89 2.94 9.71
CA ALA A 133 -3.61 4.17 8.95
C ALA A 133 -2.60 5.13 9.61
N GLY A 134 -2.17 4.82 10.84
CA GLY A 134 -1.54 5.76 11.77
C GLY A 134 -2.53 6.31 12.79
N LYS A 135 -2.10 7.29 13.60
CA LYS A 135 -2.95 8.02 14.55
C LYS A 135 -3.32 9.38 13.93
N PRO A 136 -4.53 9.51 13.34
CA PRO A 136 -4.93 10.72 12.65
C PRO A 136 -5.06 11.87 13.65
N SER A 137 -4.60 13.05 13.24
CA SER A 137 -4.71 14.29 14.01
C SER A 137 -5.41 15.36 13.17
N GLN A 138 -4.94 16.61 13.23
CA GLN A 138 -5.51 17.73 12.48
C GLN A 138 -5.65 17.43 10.97
N VAL A 139 -6.68 18.00 10.35
CA VAL A 139 -6.89 17.90 8.91
C VAL A 139 -6.18 19.04 8.21
N ILE A 140 -5.35 18.72 7.23
CA ILE A 140 -4.64 19.71 6.42
C ILE A 140 -5.08 19.64 4.96
N ASN A 141 -4.93 20.76 4.26
CA ASN A 141 -4.96 20.79 2.80
C ASN A 141 -3.51 20.83 2.31
N TYR A 142 -3.12 19.82 1.55
CA TYR A 142 -1.76 19.69 1.05
C TYR A 142 -1.66 20.02 -0.42
N THR A 143 -0.42 20.17 -0.87
CA THR A 143 -0.01 20.27 -2.26
C THR A 143 -0.82 19.34 -3.17
N GLY A 144 -1.52 19.93 -4.16
CA GLY A 144 -2.45 19.22 -5.04
C GLY A 144 -3.93 19.34 -4.63
N GLY A 145 -4.26 20.12 -3.60
CA GLY A 145 -5.65 20.38 -3.19
C GLY A 145 -6.30 19.20 -2.46
N ILE A 146 -5.50 18.26 -1.98
CA ILE A 146 -5.95 17.04 -1.32
C ILE A 146 -6.07 17.33 0.18
N THR A 147 -7.23 17.03 0.75
CA THR A 147 -7.49 17.22 2.19
C THR A 147 -7.47 15.87 2.88
N TYR A 148 -6.69 15.73 3.95
CA TYR A 148 -6.55 14.49 4.71
C TYR A 148 -6.13 14.76 6.16
N PRO A 149 -6.43 13.86 7.10
CA PRO A 149 -5.91 13.96 8.45
C PRO A 149 -4.42 13.63 8.47
N VAL A 150 -3.68 14.36 9.31
CA VAL A 150 -2.24 14.19 9.50
C VAL A 150 -1.96 12.91 10.31
N CYS A 151 -1.18 12.00 9.73
CA CYS A 151 -0.61 10.83 10.37
C CYS A 151 0.93 10.95 10.46
N GLY A 152 1.68 10.22 9.63
CA GLY A 152 3.14 10.14 9.70
C GLY A 152 3.83 10.38 8.36
N HIS A 153 5.14 10.64 8.39
CA HIS A 153 5.98 10.56 7.19
C HIS A 153 6.49 9.13 7.00
N THR A 154 5.60 8.21 6.63
CA THR A 154 5.97 6.80 6.52
C THR A 154 6.89 6.59 5.32
N ILE A 155 8.03 5.94 5.56
CA ILE A 155 9.00 5.59 4.50
C ILE A 155 8.91 4.12 4.14
N GLY A 156 8.72 3.25 5.12
CA GLY A 156 8.65 1.81 4.91
C GLY A 156 7.94 1.11 6.05
N SER A 157 7.63 -0.15 5.81
CA SER A 157 6.96 -1.05 6.75
C SER A 157 7.33 -2.49 6.44
N CYS A 158 7.09 -3.39 7.40
CA CYS A 158 7.17 -4.82 7.19
C CYS A 158 6.04 -5.53 7.95
N PHE A 159 5.55 -6.61 7.35
CA PHE A 159 4.73 -7.60 8.05
C PHE A 159 5.60 -8.64 8.76
N GLY A 160 5.11 -9.16 9.86
CA GLY A 160 5.67 -10.32 10.57
C GLY A 160 4.89 -10.62 11.83
N ASP A 161 4.91 -11.85 12.31
CA ASP A 161 4.42 -12.20 13.65
C ASP A 161 5.50 -11.77 14.67
N MET A 162 5.37 -10.56 15.22
CA MET A 162 6.44 -9.92 15.99
C MET A 162 6.31 -10.17 17.48
N ASP A 163 5.12 -10.50 17.96
CA ASP A 163 4.89 -10.90 19.35
C ASP A 163 4.62 -12.41 19.55
N ASN A 164 4.72 -13.20 18.47
CA ASN A 164 4.61 -14.65 18.46
C ASN A 164 3.22 -15.11 18.93
N ASP A 165 2.18 -14.38 18.54
CA ASP A 165 0.77 -14.71 18.79
C ASP A 165 0.10 -15.46 17.62
N GLY A 166 0.83 -15.62 16.52
CA GLY A 166 0.38 -16.33 15.31
C GLY A 166 -0.29 -15.42 14.28
N HIS A 167 -0.40 -14.11 14.53
CA HIS A 167 -1.02 -13.16 13.62
C HIS A 167 0.02 -12.21 13.03
N LEU A 168 -0.15 -11.83 11.75
CA LEU A 168 0.76 -10.88 11.11
C LEU A 168 0.55 -9.46 11.67
N ASP A 169 1.58 -8.94 12.35
CA ASP A 169 1.70 -7.56 12.77
C ASP A 169 2.35 -6.67 11.70
N ILE A 170 2.34 -5.35 11.93
CA ILE A 170 3.03 -4.38 11.08
C ILE A 170 3.97 -3.52 11.91
N PHE A 171 5.25 -3.44 11.52
CA PHE A 171 6.12 -2.35 11.96
C PHE A 171 6.14 -1.23 10.92
N VAL A 172 5.98 0.02 11.37
CA VAL A 172 5.84 1.21 10.53
C VAL A 172 6.96 2.19 10.84
N GLY A 173 7.83 2.46 9.85
CA GLY A 173 8.94 3.39 9.98
C GLY A 173 8.58 4.80 9.49
N ASN A 174 8.52 5.75 10.42
CA ASN A 174 8.31 7.17 10.12
C ASN A 174 9.64 7.94 10.06
N PHE A 175 9.77 8.84 9.08
CA PHE A 175 10.93 9.73 8.93
C PHE A 175 10.98 10.78 10.05
N ALA A 176 12.13 11.01 10.67
CA ALA A 176 12.24 11.93 11.81
C ALA A 176 12.38 13.41 11.38
N HIS A 177 11.27 14.14 11.32
CA HIS A 177 11.19 15.60 11.42
C HIS A 177 10.83 16.00 12.86
N GLY A 178 11.04 17.28 13.22
CA GLY A 178 10.74 17.82 14.55
C GLY A 178 9.34 17.43 15.05
N ALA A 179 9.26 16.99 16.31
CA ALA A 179 8.21 16.15 16.86
C ALA A 179 6.77 16.70 16.88
N ALA A 180 6.51 17.93 16.44
CA ALA A 180 5.25 18.60 16.74
C ALA A 180 4.03 18.11 15.92
N TYR A 181 4.22 17.41 14.78
CA TYR A 181 3.10 17.16 13.85
C TYR A 181 3.08 15.79 13.16
N GLN A 182 3.78 14.77 13.66
CA GLN A 182 3.73 13.45 13.04
C GLN A 182 3.70 12.30 14.04
N ASN A 183 3.17 11.15 13.60
CA ASN A 183 3.28 9.92 14.36
C ASN A 183 4.75 9.49 14.50
N ARG A 184 5.12 8.95 15.67
CA ARG A 184 6.36 8.18 15.83
C ARG A 184 6.34 6.94 14.93
N SER A 185 7.47 6.25 14.76
CA SER A 185 7.42 4.87 14.25
C SER A 185 6.54 4.01 15.16
N GLN A 186 5.75 3.10 14.58
CA GLN A 186 4.68 2.38 15.27
C GLN A 186 4.89 0.89 15.16
N PHE A 187 4.58 0.18 16.24
CA PHE A 187 4.41 -1.26 16.23
C PHE A 187 2.91 -1.52 16.31
N LEU A 188 2.32 -1.92 15.19
CA LEU A 188 0.90 -2.17 15.04
C LEU A 188 0.66 -3.67 15.25
N ARG A 189 0.29 -4.05 16.46
CA ARG A 189 -0.05 -5.42 16.81
C ARG A 189 -1.43 -5.79 16.27
N ASN A 190 -1.53 -6.86 15.50
CA ASN A 190 -2.78 -7.43 15.03
C ASN A 190 -3.48 -8.17 16.16
N THR A 191 -4.76 -7.90 16.38
CA THR A 191 -5.54 -8.50 17.49
C THR A 191 -6.21 -9.83 17.11
N GLY A 192 -5.90 -10.34 15.91
CA GLY A 192 -6.37 -11.62 15.39
C GLY A 192 -7.90 -11.70 15.26
N PRO A 193 -8.45 -12.92 15.08
CA PRO A 193 -9.89 -13.13 14.92
C PRO A 193 -10.74 -12.56 16.06
N LYS A 194 -10.24 -12.65 17.31
CA LYS A 194 -10.97 -12.16 18.49
C LYS A 194 -11.15 -10.64 18.48
N GLY A 195 -10.14 -9.90 18.03
CA GLY A 195 -10.21 -8.45 17.86
C GLY A 195 -10.70 -8.00 16.49
N LYS A 196 -11.14 -8.93 15.64
CA LYS A 196 -11.57 -8.70 14.25
C LYS A 196 -10.46 -8.11 13.39
N TYR A 197 -9.24 -8.60 13.55
CA TYR A 197 -8.04 -8.20 12.82
C TYR A 197 -7.76 -6.69 12.87
N LYS A 198 -8.10 -6.07 14.01
CA LYS A 198 -7.74 -4.67 14.28
C LYS A 198 -6.30 -4.58 14.74
N PHE A 199 -5.69 -3.44 14.47
CA PHE A 199 -4.35 -3.11 14.89
C PHE A 199 -4.35 -2.18 16.10
N GLU A 200 -3.45 -2.47 17.04
CA GLU A 200 -3.16 -1.64 18.21
C GLU A 200 -1.71 -1.18 18.19
N ASP A 201 -1.47 0.12 18.29
CA ASP A 201 -0.10 0.67 18.41
C ASP A 201 0.44 0.46 19.84
N LYS A 202 1.48 -0.36 19.99
CA LYS A 202 2.16 -0.66 21.26
C LYS A 202 3.38 0.23 21.52
#